data_AF-A0A1E4F8K5-F1
#
_entry.id   AF-A0A1E4F8K5-F1
#
_cell.length_a   1.000
_cell.length_b   1.000
_cell.length_c   1.000
_cell.angle_alpha   90.00
_cell.angle_beta   90.00
_cell.angle_gamma   90.00
#
_symmetry.space_group_name_H-M   'P 1'
#
loop_
_entity.id
_entity.type
_entity.pdbx_description
1 polymer ?
#
loop_
_entity_poly.entity_id
_entity_poly.type
_entity_poly.pdbx_seq_one_letter_code
_entity_poly.pdbx_strand_id
1 'polypeptide(L)' 'MRQGDAILEGVKPTEMACLKALAAGGTLEAQLLVVALEAKGWVEMVGGVPIITLTGRALLDHPPVPLR' A
#
# COMPACT_ATOMS: atom_id res chain seq x y z
N MET A 1 22.55 7.83 -13.59
CA MET A 1 21.14 8.18 -13.87
C MET A 1 20.33 7.79 -12.64
N ARG A 2 19.71 8.75 -11.93
CA ARG A 2 18.70 8.44 -10.92
C ARG A 2 17.40 8.26 -11.69
N GLN A 3 16.98 7.02 -11.87
CA GLN A 3 15.74 6.69 -12.56
C GLN A 3 14.60 7.11 -11.64
N GLY A 4 14.04 8.29 -11.92
CA GLY A 4 12.87 8.81 -11.23
C GLY A 4 11.63 8.17 -11.83
N ASP A 5 11.38 6.90 -11.49
CA ASP A 5 10.09 6.27 -11.76
C ASP A 5 9.11 6.78 -10.72
N ALA A 6 8.57 7.97 -10.95
CA ALA A 6 7.60 8.59 -10.05
C ALA A 6 6.37 9.03 -10.84
N ILE A 7 5.57 8.07 -11.28
CA ILE A 7 4.14 8.30 -11.49
C ILE A 7 3.36 7.07 -10.98
N LEU A 8 3.19 7.01 -9.66
CA LEU A 8 2.03 6.34 -9.06
C LEU A 8 0.89 7.38 -9.04
N GLU A 9 0.25 7.65 -10.18
CA GLU A 9 -0.99 8.41 -10.14
C GLU A 9 -2.00 7.66 -9.25
N GLY A 10 -2.54 8.33 -8.23
CA GLY A 10 -3.71 7.82 -7.51
C GLY A 10 -3.46 7.00 -6.24
N VAL A 11 -2.31 7.14 -5.55
CA VAL A 11 -2.22 6.68 -4.15
C VAL A 11 -3.07 7.58 -3.26
N LYS A 12 -4.18 7.05 -2.74
CA LYS A 12 -5.04 7.81 -1.84
C LYS A 12 -4.44 7.84 -0.43
N PRO A 13 -4.57 8.93 0.33
CA PRO A 13 -4.11 9.00 1.71
C PRO A 13 -4.67 7.88 2.60
N THR A 14 -5.93 7.48 2.36
CA THR A 14 -6.61 6.40 3.09
C THR A 14 -6.01 5.02 2.81
N GLU A 15 -5.60 4.75 1.57
CA GLU A 15 -4.92 3.51 1.19
C GLU A 15 -3.53 3.42 1.83
N MET A 16 -2.79 4.54 1.84
CA MET A 16 -1.49 4.61 2.50
C MET A 16 -1.62 4.45 4.03
N ALA A 17 -2.64 5.05 4.65
CA ALA A 17 -2.91 4.86 6.08
C ALA A 17 -3.25 3.39 6.40
N CYS A 18 -4.07 2.75 5.55
CA CYS A 18 -4.40 1.33 5.63
C CYS A 18 -3.16 0.44 5.53
N LEU A 19 -2.29 0.69 4.55
CA LEU A 19 -1.06 -0.07 4.35
C LEU A 19 -0.09 0.08 5.53
N LYS A 20 0.02 1.29 6.12
CA LYS A 20 0.81 1.54 7.34
C LYS A 20 0.25 0.81 8.55
N ALA A 21 -1.08 0.77 8.71
CA ALA A 21 -1.72 0.05 9.80
C ALA A 21 -1.46 -1.46 9.72
N LEU A 22 -1.52 -2.05 8.52
CA LEU A 22 -1.12 -3.45 8.29
C LEU A 22 0.33 -3.70 8.70
N ALA A 23 1.24 -2.83 8.28
CA ALA A 23 2.66 -2.97 8.58
C ALA A 23 2.96 -2.90 10.09
N ALA A 24 2.14 -2.18 10.85
CA ALA A 24 2.23 -2.09 12.30
C ALA A 24 1.59 -3.29 13.04
N GLY A 25 1.05 -4.29 12.32
CA GLY A 25 0.34 -5.43 12.91
C GLY A 25 -1.08 -5.09 13.36
N GLY A 26 -1.64 -3.98 12.88
CA GLY A 26 -3.03 -3.61 13.18
C GLY A 26 -4.03 -4.55 12.52
N THR A 27 -5.10 -4.88 13.22
CA THR A 27 -6.26 -5.59 12.66
C THR A 27 -7.09 -4.63 11.84
N LEU A 28 -7.31 -4.95 10.57
CA LEU A 28 -7.99 -4.04 9.65
C LEU A 28 -9.51 -4.18 9.73
N GLU A 29 -10.17 -3.17 10.28
CA GLU A 29 -11.65 -3.10 10.31
C GLU A 29 -12.26 -2.77 8.94
N ALA A 30 -11.46 -2.28 7.98
CA ALA A 30 -11.94 -1.85 6.67
C ALA A 30 -11.59 -2.87 5.57
N GLN A 31 -12.33 -3.99 5.50
CA GLN A 31 -12.22 -4.99 4.42
C GLN A 31 -12.24 -4.34 3.01
N LEU A 32 -13.03 -3.27 2.83
CA LEU A 32 -13.11 -2.50 1.59
C LEU A 32 -11.78 -1.84 1.18
N LEU A 33 -10.94 -1.43 2.14
CA LEU A 33 -9.64 -0.85 1.84
C LEU A 33 -8.62 -1.93 1.48
N VAL A 34 -8.67 -3.10 2.12
CA VAL A 34 -7.79 -4.24 1.78
C VAL A 34 -7.97 -4.66 0.33
N VAL A 35 -9.23 -4.76 -0.14
CA VAL A 35 -9.53 -5.08 -1.55
C VAL A 35 -8.91 -4.06 -2.51
N ALA A 36 -8.92 -2.78 -2.15
CA ALA A 36 -8.29 -1.74 -2.97
C ALA A 36 -6.76 -1.87 -2.99
N LEU A 37 -6.14 -2.24 -1.87
CA LEU A 37 -4.68 -2.50 -1.81
C LEU A 37 -4.30 -3.75 -2.61
N GLU A 38 -5.14 -4.79 -2.55
CA GLU A 38 -4.98 -6.03 -3.30
C GLU A 38 -5.11 -5.81 -4.81
N ALA A 39 -6.12 -5.06 -5.25
CA ALA A 39 -6.31 -4.69 -6.65
C ALA A 39 -5.12 -3.90 -7.22
N LYS A 40 -4.37 -3.19 -6.37
CA LYS A 40 -3.13 -2.47 -6.74
C LYS A 40 -1.87 -3.32 -6.61
N GLY A 41 -1.99 -4.57 -6.16
CA GLY A 41 -0.88 -5.49 -5.93
C GLY A 41 0.02 -5.10 -4.77
N TRP A 42 -0.45 -4.28 -3.82
CA TRP A 42 0.32 -3.86 -2.65
C TRP A 42 0.16 -4.83 -1.47
N VAL A 43 -0.94 -5.58 -1.47
CA VAL A 43 -1.27 -6.61 -0.50
C VAL A 43 -1.75 -7.85 -1.27
N GLU A 44 -1.55 -9.03 -0.70
CA GLU A 44 -2.13 -10.29 -1.18
C GLU A 44 -2.85 -10.98 -0.02
N MET A 45 -4.03 -11.55 -0.27
CA MET A 45 -4.78 -12.30 0.75
C MET A 45 -4.40 -13.78 0.72
N VAL A 46 -3.76 -14.27 1.79
CA VAL A 46 -3.41 -15.69 1.93
C VAL A 46 -4.12 -16.26 3.15
N GLY A 47 -5.06 -17.17 2.93
CA GLY A 47 -5.83 -17.79 4.02
C GLY A 47 -6.64 -16.80 4.86
N GLY A 48 -7.11 -15.70 4.25
CA GLY A 48 -7.82 -14.62 4.96
C GLY A 48 -6.91 -13.65 5.71
N VAL A 49 -5.58 -13.83 5.62
CA VAL A 49 -4.58 -12.94 6.21
C VAL A 49 -4.00 -12.03 5.12
N PRO A 50 -4.02 -10.70 5.31
CA PRO A 50 -3.36 -9.78 4.40
C PRO A 50 -1.83 -9.84 4.56
N ILE A 51 -1.12 -10.12 3.47
CA ILE A 51 0.34 -10.10 3.38
C ILE A 51 0.77 -8.90 2.52
N ILE A 52 1.66 -8.06 3.05
CA ILE A 52 2.21 -6.93 2.28
C ILE A 52 3.19 -7.47 1.22
N THR A 53 2.96 -7.13 -0.05
CA THR A 53 3.83 -7.56 -1.16
C THR A 53 5.13 -6.74 -1.19
N LEU A 54 6.07 -7.13 -2.05
CA LEU A 54 7.28 -6.33 -2.29
C LEU A 54 6.95 -4.91 -2.76
N THR A 55 5.95 -4.76 -3.63
CA THR A 55 5.47 -3.45 -4.12
C THR A 55 4.88 -2.61 -2.99
N GLY A 56 4.04 -3.21 -2.14
CA GLY A 56 3.49 -2.53 -0.96
C GLY A 56 4.59 -2.11 0.03
N ARG A 57 5.63 -2.93 0.19
CA ARG A 57 6.77 -2.59 1.04
C ARG A 57 7.59 -1.44 0.47
N ALA A 58 7.88 -1.45 -0.83
CA ALA A 58 8.60 -0.37 -1.50
C ALA A 58 7.88 0.98 -1.33
N LEU A 59 6.54 0.97 -1.33
CA LEU A 59 5.71 2.14 -1.05
C LEU A 59 5.80 2.66 0.38
N LEU A 60 6.01 1.77 1.36
CA LEU A 60 6.21 2.16 2.76
C LEU A 60 7.59 2.75 2.98
N ASP A 61 8.61 2.15 2.36
CA ASP A 61 10.01 2.57 2.48
C ASP A 61 10.27 3.88 1.71
N HIS A 62 9.56 4.07 0.59
CA HIS A 62 9.65 5.24 -0.28
C HIS A 62 8.24 5.80 -0.57
N PRO A 63 7.60 6.44 0.42
CA PRO A 63 6.25 6.97 0.24
C PRO A 63 6.25 8.04 -0.87
N PRO A 64 5.21 8.06 -1.73
CA PRO A 64 5.11 9.03 -2.80
C PRO A 64 5.07 10.45 -2.22
N VAL A 65 5.90 11.33 -2.77
CA VAL A 65 5.88 12.76 -2.45
C VAL A 65 4.76 13.40 -3.27
N PRO A 66 3.84 14.17 -2.66
CA PRO A 66 2.84 14.89 -3.42
C PRO A 66 3.53 15.83 -4.41
N LEU A 67 3.18 15.71 -5.70
CA LEU A 67 3.55 16.72 -6.68
C LEU A 67 2.79 18.01 -6.32
N ARG A 68 3.53 19.08 -6.03
CA ARG A 68 3.00 20.41 -5.73
C ARG A 68 2.69 21.18 -7.00
#